data_AF-A0A4S8EWZ1-F1
#
_entry.id   AF-A0A4S8EWZ1-F1
#
_cell.length_a   1.000
_cell.length_b   1.000
_cell.length_c   1.000
_cell.angle_alpha   90.00
_cell.angle_beta   90.00
_cell.angle_gamma   90.00
#
_symmetry.space_group_name_H-M   'P 1'
#
loop_
_entity.id
_entity.type
_entity.pdbx_description
1 polymer ?
#
loop_
_entity_poly.entity_id
_entity_poly.type
_entity_poly.pdbx_seq_one_letter_code
_entity_poly.pdbx_strand_id
1 'polypeptide(L)'
;MGEQGACAHELEMIHATRHWVDTAVIGLNLCPFAKAVQSKGLVHYAISQARDTRSLLKDLAKELMTLADLPAQERDTTLLIVPYMLDDFLDFNDFLDDADALLERLNLSGQLQVADFHPRYQFAGTDIDDVSNYTNRAPYPTLHLLREESIDQAVQAFPDASDIFERNIDKLQALGIKGLRELGLAYEERK
;
A
#
# COMPACT_ATOMS: atom_id res chain seq x y z
N MET A 1 -14.54 5.50 28.30
CA MET A 1 -14.45 4.23 27.55
C MET A 1 -14.14 4.40 26.05
N GLY A 2 -14.03 5.63 25.51
CA GLY A 2 -13.89 5.85 24.05
C GLY A 2 -12.46 5.73 23.47
N GLU A 3 -11.42 6.13 24.20
CA GLU A 3 -10.04 6.18 23.65
C GLU A 3 -9.33 4.81 23.63
N GLN A 4 -9.60 3.95 24.62
CA GLN A 4 -8.99 2.61 24.68
C GLN A 4 -9.54 1.65 23.61
N GLY A 5 -10.81 1.83 23.19
CA GLY A 5 -11.43 1.03 22.13
C GLY A 5 -10.99 1.45 20.73
N ALA A 6 -10.83 2.75 20.49
CA ALA A 6 -10.30 3.27 19.22
C ALA A 6 -8.85 2.81 18.98
N CYS A 7 -8.01 2.87 20.00
CA CYS A 7 -6.62 2.40 19.93
C CYS A 7 -6.51 0.90 19.63
N ALA A 8 -7.36 0.08 20.24
CA ALA A 8 -7.38 -1.37 19.98
C ALA A 8 -7.77 -1.70 18.53
N HIS A 9 -8.77 -0.99 17.99
CA HIS A 9 -9.24 -1.20 16.63
C HIS A 9 -8.22 -0.72 15.58
N GLU A 10 -7.54 0.40 15.83
CA GLU A 10 -6.43 0.86 15.01
C GLU A 10 -5.29 -0.17 14.95
N LEU A 11 -4.92 -0.75 16.10
CA LEU A 11 -3.89 -1.80 16.16
C LEU A 11 -4.30 -3.03 15.34
N GLU A 12 -5.57 -3.41 15.32
CA GLU A 12 -6.06 -4.50 14.46
C GLU A 12 -5.86 -4.22 12.98
N MET A 13 -6.11 -2.99 12.51
CA MET A 13 -5.92 -2.60 11.11
C MET A 13 -4.43 -2.60 10.72
N ILE A 14 -3.57 -2.11 11.62
CA ILE A 14 -2.11 -2.18 11.42
C ILE A 14 -1.66 -3.64 11.36
N HIS A 15 -2.13 -4.49 12.27
CA HIS A 15 -1.80 -5.91 12.27
C HIS A 15 -2.27 -6.61 10.99
N ALA A 16 -3.49 -6.34 10.52
CA ALA A 16 -4.02 -6.89 9.28
C ALA A 16 -3.19 -6.45 8.06
N THR A 17 -2.82 -5.16 7.98
CA THR A 17 -1.99 -4.62 6.90
C THR A 17 -0.58 -5.19 6.97
N ARG A 18 0.01 -5.33 8.16
CA ARG A 18 1.33 -5.95 8.35
C ARG A 18 1.32 -7.42 7.95
N HIS A 19 0.28 -8.16 8.33
CA HIS A 19 0.11 -9.55 7.94
C HIS A 19 -0.01 -9.71 6.41
N TRP A 20 -0.72 -8.79 5.75
CA TRP A 20 -0.75 -8.74 4.28
C TRP A 20 0.63 -8.49 3.67
N VAL A 21 1.40 -7.52 4.19
CA VAL A 21 2.79 -7.29 3.74
C VAL A 21 3.63 -8.56 3.90
N ASP A 22 3.57 -9.21 5.06
CA ASP A 22 4.39 -10.38 5.35
C ASP A 22 3.99 -11.61 4.51
N THR A 23 2.68 -11.79 4.26
CA THR A 23 2.13 -12.99 3.60
C THR A 23 2.03 -12.83 2.09
N ALA A 24 1.44 -11.74 1.60
CA ALA A 24 1.27 -11.48 0.18
C ALA A 24 2.56 -10.91 -0.40
N VAL A 25 2.96 -9.71 0.06
CA VAL A 25 4.04 -8.96 -0.58
C VAL A 25 5.38 -9.68 -0.47
N ILE A 26 5.72 -10.14 0.74
CA ILE A 26 6.98 -10.85 1.03
C ILE A 26 6.83 -12.36 0.80
N GLY A 27 5.79 -12.99 1.34
CA GLY A 27 5.61 -14.44 1.29
C GLY A 27 5.40 -15.00 -0.12
N LEU A 28 4.69 -14.28 -1.00
CA LEU A 28 4.57 -14.63 -2.42
C LEU A 28 5.67 -14.00 -3.29
N ASN A 29 6.55 -13.20 -2.69
CA ASN A 29 7.62 -12.46 -3.35
C ASN A 29 7.12 -11.53 -4.47
N LEU A 30 6.01 -10.83 -4.19
CA LEU A 30 5.45 -9.85 -5.13
C LEU A 30 6.31 -8.59 -5.22
N CYS A 31 6.94 -8.19 -4.12
CA CYS A 31 7.95 -7.14 -4.12
C CYS A 31 9.26 -7.67 -3.51
N PRO A 32 10.33 -7.83 -4.31
CA PRO A 32 11.61 -8.35 -3.81
C PRO A 32 12.29 -7.38 -2.82
N PHE A 33 11.89 -6.11 -2.81
CA PHE A 33 12.49 -5.06 -1.98
C PHE A 33 11.91 -5.02 -0.56
N ALA A 34 10.63 -5.40 -0.42
CA ALA A 34 9.86 -5.22 0.81
C ALA A 34 10.47 -5.95 2.02
N LYS A 35 11.05 -7.14 1.82
CA LYS A 35 11.56 -7.96 2.92
C LYS A 35 12.65 -7.26 3.73
N ALA A 36 13.59 -6.59 3.06
CA ALA A 36 14.70 -5.92 3.74
C ALA A 36 14.21 -4.73 4.56
N VAL A 37 13.34 -3.91 3.98
CA VAL A 37 12.75 -2.72 4.61
C VAL A 37 11.90 -3.12 5.82
N GLN A 38 11.03 -4.13 5.65
CA GLN A 38 10.17 -4.67 6.71
C GLN A 38 10.98 -5.25 7.88
N SER A 39 11.99 -6.09 7.59
CA SER A 39 12.79 -6.77 8.63
C SER A 39 13.67 -5.80 9.43
N LYS A 40 14.05 -4.67 8.83
CA LYS A 40 14.81 -3.59 9.49
C LYS A 40 13.91 -2.62 10.25
N GLY A 41 12.58 -2.77 10.19
CA GLY A 41 11.64 -1.87 10.86
C GLY A 41 11.52 -0.49 10.21
N LEU A 42 11.86 -0.38 8.91
CA LEU A 42 11.88 0.90 8.19
C LEU A 42 10.53 1.27 7.55
N VAL A 43 9.51 0.43 7.74
CA VAL A 43 8.12 0.68 7.29
C VAL A 43 7.36 1.34 8.43
N HIS A 44 6.88 2.56 8.19
CA HIS A 44 5.91 3.20 9.07
C HIS A 44 4.47 2.85 8.65
N TYR A 45 3.63 2.41 9.59
CA TYR A 45 2.21 2.16 9.36
C TYR A 45 1.42 3.27 10.04
N ALA A 46 0.71 4.07 9.25
CA ALA A 46 -0.12 5.17 9.73
C ALA A 46 -1.60 4.89 9.42
N ILE A 47 -2.51 5.30 10.31
CA ILE A 47 -3.95 5.25 10.06
C ILE A 47 -4.46 6.67 9.89
N SER A 48 -5.15 6.93 8.79
CA SER A 48 -5.91 8.14 8.59
C SER A 48 -7.26 8.04 9.30
N GLN A 49 -7.61 9.08 10.06
CA GLN A 49 -8.93 9.23 10.68
C GLN A 49 -9.89 10.04 9.79
N ALA A 50 -9.47 10.34 8.56
CA ALA A 50 -10.24 11.15 7.63
C ALA A 50 -11.55 10.46 7.22
N ARG A 51 -12.59 11.29 7.04
CA ARG A 51 -13.90 10.90 6.49
C ARG A 51 -14.30 11.80 5.32
N ASP A 52 -13.36 12.61 4.85
CA ASP A 52 -13.51 13.54 3.75
C ASP A 52 -12.14 13.81 3.11
N THR A 53 -12.15 14.14 1.82
CA THR A 53 -10.95 14.34 1.00
C THR A 53 -10.00 15.38 1.58
N ARG A 54 -10.53 16.47 2.13
CA ARG A 54 -9.69 17.56 2.68
C ARG A 54 -8.93 17.09 3.92
N SER A 55 -9.58 16.32 4.79
CA SER A 55 -8.93 15.74 5.96
C SER A 55 -7.89 14.70 5.53
N LEU A 56 -8.19 13.86 4.54
CA LEU A 56 -7.24 12.88 4.03
C LEU A 56 -6.00 13.52 3.41
N LEU A 57 -6.16 14.60 2.64
CA LEU A 57 -5.03 15.35 2.09
C LEU A 57 -4.13 15.96 3.16
N LYS A 58 -4.67 16.33 4.33
CA LYS A 58 -3.84 16.81 5.46
C LYS A 58 -3.04 15.67 6.08
N ASP A 59 -3.67 14.51 6.26
CA ASP A 59 -2.99 13.33 6.78
C ASP A 59 -1.88 12.88 5.82
N LEU A 60 -2.18 12.83 4.52
CA LEU A 60 -1.21 12.54 3.46
C LEU A 60 -0.06 13.56 3.45
N ALA A 61 -0.34 14.86 3.49
CA ALA A 61 0.69 15.89 3.53
C ALA A 61 1.61 15.74 4.74
N LYS A 62 1.05 15.45 5.92
CA LYS A 62 1.81 15.22 7.14
C LYS A 62 2.75 14.03 6.98
N GLU A 63 2.26 12.91 6.48
CA GLU A 63 3.09 11.70 6.32
C GLU A 63 4.15 11.85 5.22
N LEU A 64 3.84 12.55 4.12
CA LEU A 64 4.80 12.92 3.07
C LEU A 64 5.94 13.79 3.61
N MET A 65 5.60 14.87 4.31
CA MET A 65 6.60 15.77 4.90
C MET A 65 7.44 15.05 5.97
N THR A 66 6.80 14.24 6.83
CA THR A 66 7.51 13.48 7.85
C THR A 66 8.47 12.46 7.22
N LEU A 67 8.06 11.78 6.15
CA LEU A 67 8.94 10.88 5.42
C LEU A 67 10.11 11.65 4.79
N ALA A 68 9.85 12.79 4.15
CA ALA A 68 10.90 13.62 3.55
C ALA A 68 11.93 14.11 4.58
N ASP A 69 11.48 14.50 5.78
CA ASP A 69 12.34 15.06 6.84
C ASP A 69 13.19 14.01 7.56
N LEU A 70 12.73 12.75 7.62
CA LEU A 70 13.44 11.68 8.31
C LEU A 70 14.52 11.04 7.42
N PRO A 71 15.63 10.56 7.98
CA PRO A 71 16.59 9.72 7.25
C PRO A 71 15.97 8.39 6.80
N ALA A 72 16.37 7.88 5.63
CA ALA A 72 15.89 6.59 5.11
C ALA A 72 16.24 5.41 6.03
N GLN A 73 17.31 5.52 6.83
CA GLN A 73 17.70 4.51 7.82
C GLN A 73 16.83 4.51 9.07
N GLU A 74 15.96 5.51 9.25
CA GLU A 74 14.96 5.57 10.32
C GLU A 74 13.56 5.22 9.79
N ARG A 75 13.21 5.77 8.62
CA ARG A 75 11.94 5.51 7.94
C ARG A 75 12.16 5.58 6.44
N ASP A 76 12.06 4.44 5.77
CA ASP A 76 12.27 4.33 4.34
C ASP A 76 10.96 4.49 3.56
N THR A 77 9.85 3.99 4.13
CA THR A 77 8.53 4.03 3.49
C THR A 77 7.41 4.19 4.51
N THR A 78 6.23 4.56 4.01
CA THR A 78 5.01 4.71 4.80
C THR A 78 3.83 4.03 4.13
N LEU A 79 3.09 3.21 4.86
CA LEU A 79 1.77 2.75 4.47
C LEU A 79 0.72 3.55 5.24
N LEU A 80 0.07 4.50 4.55
CA LEU A 80 -1.05 5.27 5.06
C LEU A 80 -2.36 4.53 4.77
N ILE A 81 -2.94 3.94 5.81
CA ILE A 81 -4.15 3.12 5.79
C ILE A 81 -5.35 4.06 5.93
N VAL A 82 -6.34 3.93 5.04
CA VAL A 82 -7.53 4.80 4.96
C VAL A 82 -8.80 3.96 5.16
N PRO A 83 -9.15 3.61 6.41
CA PRO A 83 -10.19 2.62 6.70
C PRO A 83 -11.62 3.20 6.81
N TYR A 84 -11.78 4.53 6.77
CA TYR A 84 -13.07 5.20 7.04
C TYR A 84 -13.64 5.98 5.85
N MET A 85 -13.02 5.87 4.68
CA MET A 85 -13.48 6.42 3.40
C MET A 85 -12.80 5.70 2.24
N LEU A 86 -13.23 5.98 1.01
CA LEU A 86 -12.70 5.37 -0.22
C LEU A 86 -12.87 3.85 -0.28
N ASP A 87 -13.99 3.31 0.23
CA ASP A 87 -14.35 1.90 0.07
C ASP A 87 -14.76 1.56 -1.38
N ASP A 88 -15.20 2.58 -2.13
CA ASP A 88 -15.42 2.49 -3.57
C ASP A 88 -14.10 2.71 -4.31
N PHE A 89 -13.78 1.81 -5.23
CA PHE A 89 -12.50 1.85 -5.95
C PHE A 89 -12.42 3.03 -6.93
N LEU A 90 -13.53 3.48 -7.50
CA LEU A 90 -13.53 4.62 -8.42
C LEU A 90 -13.29 5.92 -7.64
N ASP A 91 -13.94 6.09 -6.49
CA ASP A 91 -13.67 7.22 -5.59
C ASP A 91 -12.19 7.22 -5.15
N PHE A 92 -11.63 6.05 -4.85
CA PHE A 92 -10.22 5.89 -4.50
C PHE A 92 -9.30 6.26 -5.67
N ASN A 93 -9.62 5.80 -6.88
CA ASN A 93 -8.84 6.08 -8.08
C ASN A 93 -8.87 7.58 -8.43
N ASP A 94 -10.03 8.23 -8.31
CA ASP A 94 -10.16 9.68 -8.52
C ASP A 94 -9.34 10.48 -7.49
N PHE A 95 -9.20 9.97 -6.25
CA PHE A 95 -8.37 10.61 -5.23
C PHE A 95 -6.87 10.61 -5.57
N LEU A 96 -6.39 9.69 -6.43
CA LEU A 96 -4.97 9.62 -6.77
C LEU A 96 -4.49 10.89 -7.50
N ASP A 97 -5.34 11.51 -8.31
CA ASP A 97 -5.04 12.80 -8.95
C ASP A 97 -4.77 13.91 -7.91
N ASP A 98 -5.54 13.93 -6.81
CA ASP A 98 -5.34 14.88 -5.71
C ASP A 98 -4.03 14.58 -4.93
N ALA A 99 -3.67 13.30 -4.80
CA ALA A 99 -2.43 12.88 -4.14
C ALA A 99 -1.19 13.31 -4.96
N ASP A 100 -1.22 13.13 -6.27
CA ASP A 100 -0.16 13.56 -7.19
C ASP A 100 -0.03 15.09 -7.21
N ALA A 101 -1.15 15.81 -7.31
CA ALA A 101 -1.15 17.27 -7.22
C ALA A 101 -0.57 17.77 -5.89
N LEU A 102 -0.77 17.03 -4.79
CA LEU A 102 -0.19 17.36 -3.50
C LEU A 102 1.34 17.15 -3.46
N LEU A 103 1.85 16.06 -4.03
CA LEU A 103 3.30 15.82 -4.18
C LEU A 103 3.99 16.97 -4.91
N GLU A 104 3.40 17.42 -6.03
CA GLU A 104 3.90 18.57 -6.79
C GLU A 104 3.90 19.85 -5.96
N ARG A 105 2.77 20.14 -5.28
CA ARG A 105 2.63 21.35 -4.44
C ARG A 105 3.61 21.40 -3.28
N LEU A 106 4.00 20.24 -2.74
CA LEU A 106 4.99 20.13 -1.67
C LEU A 106 6.44 20.11 -2.19
N ASN A 107 6.64 20.15 -3.51
CA ASN A 107 7.93 19.97 -4.19
C ASN A 107 8.61 18.63 -3.84
N LEU A 108 7.80 17.58 -3.65
CA LEU A 108 8.26 16.22 -3.34
C LEU A 108 8.23 15.28 -4.56
N SER A 109 7.66 15.72 -5.68
CA SER A 109 7.76 15.01 -6.97
C SER A 109 9.24 14.84 -7.37
N GLY A 110 9.62 13.63 -7.81
CA GLY A 110 11.01 13.27 -8.10
C GLY A 110 11.81 12.86 -6.86
N GLN A 111 11.22 12.92 -5.67
CA GLN A 111 11.85 12.48 -4.41
C GLN A 111 11.02 11.39 -3.75
N LEU A 112 9.70 11.59 -3.70
CA LEU A 112 8.72 10.66 -3.18
C LEU A 112 7.66 10.38 -4.25
N GLN A 113 7.15 9.15 -4.25
CA GLN A 113 6.01 8.74 -5.05
C GLN A 113 4.96 8.04 -4.19
N VAL A 114 3.72 8.01 -4.67
CA VAL A 114 2.61 7.31 -4.04
C VAL A 114 2.27 6.09 -4.89
N ALA A 115 2.42 4.90 -4.33
CA ALA A 115 1.84 3.68 -4.89
C ALA A 115 0.53 3.35 -4.17
N ASP A 116 -0.37 2.67 -4.87
CA ASP A 116 -1.77 2.56 -4.48
C ASP A 116 -2.23 1.10 -4.35
N PHE A 117 -2.95 0.84 -3.26
CA PHE A 117 -3.50 -0.48 -2.96
C PHE A 117 -4.93 -0.35 -2.45
N HIS A 118 -5.81 -1.26 -2.89
CA HIS A 118 -7.23 -1.17 -2.57
C HIS A 118 -7.87 -2.56 -2.44
N PRO A 119 -8.80 -2.82 -1.50
CA PRO A 119 -9.44 -4.14 -1.36
C PRO A 119 -10.14 -4.62 -2.64
N ARG A 120 -10.68 -3.66 -3.39
CA ARG A 120 -11.39 -3.86 -4.67
C ARG A 120 -10.57 -3.38 -5.87
N TYR A 121 -9.24 -3.40 -5.77
CA TYR A 121 -8.39 -3.02 -6.91
C TYR A 121 -8.81 -3.79 -8.16
N GLN A 122 -8.90 -3.07 -9.27
CA GLN A 122 -9.19 -3.63 -10.58
C GLN A 122 -8.35 -2.90 -11.63
N PHE A 123 -7.49 -3.62 -12.33
CA PHE A 123 -6.77 -3.04 -13.46
C PHE A 123 -7.71 -2.79 -14.64
N ALA A 124 -7.38 -1.76 -15.43
CA ALA A 124 -8.11 -1.48 -16.65
C ALA A 124 -8.09 -2.71 -17.58
N GLY A 125 -9.27 -3.18 -17.98
CA GLY A 125 -9.41 -4.32 -18.90
C GLY A 125 -9.39 -5.70 -18.26
N THR A 126 -9.32 -5.82 -16.93
CA THR A 126 -9.48 -7.10 -16.22
C THR A 126 -10.91 -7.27 -15.69
N ASP A 127 -11.33 -8.52 -15.49
CA ASP A 127 -12.56 -8.82 -14.75
C ASP A 127 -12.38 -8.55 -13.26
N ILE A 128 -13.48 -8.26 -12.54
CA ILE A 128 -13.45 -8.01 -11.09
C ILE A 128 -12.90 -9.20 -10.29
N ASP A 129 -13.08 -10.42 -10.78
CA ASP A 129 -12.60 -11.64 -10.13
C ASP A 129 -11.24 -12.10 -10.67
N ASP A 130 -10.59 -11.31 -11.54
CA ASP A 130 -9.27 -11.65 -12.06
C ASP A 130 -8.24 -11.67 -10.92
N VAL A 131 -7.51 -12.78 -10.83
CA VAL A 131 -6.52 -13.02 -9.79
C VAL A 131 -5.32 -12.08 -9.89
N SER A 132 -5.02 -11.55 -11.08
CA SER A 132 -3.96 -10.55 -11.29
C SER A 132 -4.23 -9.26 -10.52
N ASN A 133 -5.49 -8.89 -10.28
CA ASN A 133 -5.83 -7.74 -9.45
C ASN A 133 -5.25 -7.85 -8.02
N TYR A 134 -5.00 -9.06 -7.52
CA TYR A 134 -4.40 -9.28 -6.20
C TYR A 134 -2.95 -8.82 -6.08
N THR A 135 -2.27 -8.41 -7.16
CA THR A 135 -0.97 -7.73 -7.02
C THR A 135 -1.10 -6.41 -6.25
N ASN A 136 -2.26 -5.73 -6.38
CA ASN A 136 -2.52 -4.44 -5.78
C ASN A 136 -3.72 -4.46 -4.82
N ARG A 137 -4.28 -5.63 -4.52
CA ARG A 137 -5.28 -5.76 -3.44
C ARG A 137 -4.63 -5.78 -2.08
N ALA A 138 -5.21 -5.02 -1.16
CA ALA A 138 -4.83 -4.94 0.24
C ALA A 138 -6.06 -4.98 1.16
N PRO A 139 -5.92 -5.19 2.47
CA PRO A 139 -7.05 -5.28 3.41
C PRO A 139 -7.86 -3.99 3.58
N TYR A 140 -7.27 -2.85 3.24
CA TYR A 140 -7.86 -1.50 3.32
C TYR A 140 -7.34 -0.64 2.17
N PRO A 141 -8.07 0.42 1.77
CA PRO A 141 -7.51 1.47 0.92
C PRO A 141 -6.22 1.99 1.56
N THR A 142 -5.12 1.97 0.81
CA THR A 142 -3.78 2.25 1.34
C THR A 142 -2.95 3.01 0.32
N LEU A 143 -2.35 4.11 0.78
CA LEU A 143 -1.37 4.90 0.02
C LEU A 143 0.02 4.57 0.53
N HIS A 144 0.88 4.07 -0.34
CA HIS A 144 2.24 3.66 -0.04
C HIS A 144 3.22 4.76 -0.48
N LEU A 145 3.74 5.51 0.47
CA LEU A 145 4.66 6.62 0.24
C LEU A 145 6.09 6.08 0.19
N LEU A 146 6.70 6.15 -0.99
CA LEU A 146 8.01 5.55 -1.27
C LEU A 146 9.02 6.62 -1.66
N ARG A 147 10.27 6.42 -1.28
CA ARG A 147 11.40 7.21 -1.78
C ARG A 147 11.83 6.71 -3.14
N GLU A 148 11.91 7.61 -4.11
CA GLU A 148 12.38 7.27 -5.46
C GLU A 148 13.83 6.77 -5.42
N GLU A 149 14.69 7.40 -4.62
CA GLU A 149 16.08 6.95 -4.45
C GLU A 149 16.17 5.51 -3.91
N SER A 150 15.34 5.15 -2.93
CA SER A 150 15.33 3.79 -2.37
C SER A 150 14.85 2.77 -3.41
N ILE A 151 13.90 3.14 -4.27
CA ILE A 151 13.44 2.30 -5.37
C ILE A 151 14.57 2.13 -6.40
N ASP A 152 15.22 3.20 -6.82
CA ASP A 152 16.32 3.15 -7.79
C ASP A 152 17.47 2.27 -7.30
N GLN A 153 17.87 2.43 -6.04
CA GLN A 153 18.90 1.58 -5.42
C GLN A 153 18.47 0.12 -5.40
N ALA A 154 17.20 -0.15 -5.11
CA ALA A 154 16.67 -1.50 -5.12
C ALA A 154 16.65 -2.08 -6.53
N VAL A 155 16.14 -1.36 -7.53
CA VAL A 155 16.14 -1.79 -8.94
C VAL A 155 17.56 -2.10 -9.42
N GLN A 156 18.56 -1.27 -9.10
CA GLN A 156 19.96 -1.53 -9.46
C GLN A 156 20.53 -2.80 -8.80
N ALA A 157 20.06 -3.16 -7.61
CA ALA A 157 20.49 -4.36 -6.91
C ALA A 157 19.79 -5.64 -7.42
N PHE A 158 18.72 -5.52 -8.21
CA PHE A 158 17.91 -6.64 -8.69
C PHE A 158 17.80 -6.63 -10.23
N PRO A 159 18.58 -7.48 -10.94
CA PRO A 159 18.70 -7.43 -12.40
C PRO A 159 17.39 -7.66 -13.17
N ASP A 160 16.37 -8.27 -12.56
CA ASP A 160 15.10 -8.63 -13.20
C ASP A 160 13.93 -7.76 -12.71
N ALA A 161 14.19 -6.51 -12.31
CA ALA A 161 13.15 -5.61 -11.80
C ALA A 161 12.05 -5.32 -12.84
N SER A 162 12.39 -5.32 -14.13
CA SER A 162 11.44 -5.14 -15.23
C SER A 162 10.37 -6.23 -15.30
N ASP A 163 10.70 -7.43 -14.82
CA ASP A 163 9.86 -8.62 -14.98
C ASP A 163 8.99 -8.85 -13.73
N ILE A 164 9.10 -7.97 -12.72
CA ILE A 164 8.34 -8.10 -11.45
C ILE A 164 6.84 -8.17 -11.75
N PHE A 165 6.33 -7.31 -12.63
CA PHE A 165 4.91 -7.26 -12.95
C PHE A 165 4.41 -8.57 -13.56
N GLU A 166 5.05 -9.04 -14.63
CA GLU A 166 4.68 -10.29 -15.32
C GLU A 166 4.82 -11.50 -14.38
N ARG A 167 5.92 -11.58 -13.63
CA ARG A 167 6.16 -12.64 -12.64
C ARG A 167 5.09 -12.67 -11.55
N ASN A 168 4.63 -11.51 -11.11
CA ASN A 168 3.58 -11.41 -10.08
C ASN A 168 2.25 -11.94 -10.61
N ILE A 169 1.90 -11.58 -11.86
CA ILE A 169 0.71 -12.11 -12.54
C ILE A 169 0.80 -13.63 -12.66
N ASP A 170 1.89 -14.17 -13.19
CA ASP A 170 2.08 -15.61 -13.36
C ASP A 170 2.01 -16.36 -12.03
N LYS A 171 2.62 -15.79 -10.98
CA LYS A 171 2.59 -16.34 -9.63
C LYS A 171 1.16 -16.41 -9.07
N LEU A 172 0.38 -15.35 -9.23
CA LEU A 172 -1.00 -15.28 -8.75
C LEU A 172 -1.94 -16.14 -9.59
N GLN A 173 -1.73 -16.20 -10.91
CA GLN A 173 -2.42 -17.13 -11.82
C GLN A 173 -2.20 -18.59 -11.40
N ALA A 174 -0.96 -18.98 -11.12
CA ALA A 174 -0.62 -20.33 -10.67
C ALA A 174 -1.18 -20.66 -9.27
N LEU A 175 -1.24 -19.67 -8.37
CA LEU A 175 -1.81 -19.82 -7.03
C LEU A 175 -3.35 -19.94 -7.07
N GLY A 176 -3.98 -19.12 -7.91
CA GLY A 176 -5.42 -19.00 -8.03
C GLY A 176 -6.12 -18.46 -6.77
N ILE A 177 -7.43 -18.19 -6.90
CA ILE A 177 -8.27 -17.70 -5.80
C ILE A 177 -8.30 -18.67 -4.61
N LYS A 178 -8.24 -19.98 -4.86
CA LYS A 178 -8.22 -20.98 -3.80
C LYS A 178 -6.99 -20.82 -2.90
N GLY A 179 -5.80 -20.68 -3.49
CA GLY A 179 -4.56 -20.49 -2.73
C GLY A 179 -4.56 -19.16 -1.96
N LEU A 180 -5.11 -18.09 -2.55
CA LEU A 180 -5.29 -16.81 -1.85
C LEU A 180 -6.22 -16.92 -0.64
N ARG A 181 -7.33 -17.66 -0.74
CA ARG A 181 -8.24 -17.94 0.39
C ARG A 181 -7.53 -18.71 1.50
N GLU A 182 -6.74 -19.73 1.16
CA GLU A 182 -5.96 -20.52 2.13
C GLU A 182 -4.92 -19.67 2.88
N LEU A 183 -4.42 -18.60 2.25
CA LEU A 183 -3.51 -17.63 2.85
C LEU A 183 -4.23 -16.49 3.60
N GLY A 184 -5.57 -16.46 3.62
CA GLY A 184 -6.33 -15.38 4.25
C GLY A 184 -6.27 -14.05 3.49
N LEU A 185 -5.92 -14.07 2.20
CA LEU A 185 -5.73 -12.88 1.36
C LEU A 185 -6.93 -12.59 0.44
N ALA A 186 -7.96 -13.44 0.45
CA ALA A 186 -9.16 -13.21 -0.33
C ALA A 186 -10.11 -12.24 0.39
N TYR A 187 -10.12 -10.99 -0.06
CA TYR A 187 -11.02 -9.95 0.45
C TYR A 187 -12.38 -10.04 -0.25
N GLU A 188 -13.17 -11.06 0.11
CA GLU A 188 -14.59 -11.11 -0.26
C GLU A 188 -15.38 -10.14 0.62
N GLU A 189 -16.39 -9.49 0.02
CA GLU A 189 -17.18 -8.36 0.53
C GLU A 189 -17.27 -8.31 2.07
N ARG A 190 -16.51 -7.39 2.69
CA ARG A 190 -16.88 -6.91 4.02
C ARG A 190 -18.21 -6.18 3.87
N LYS A 191 -19.29 -6.86 4.28
CA LYS A 191 -20.63 -6.28 4.43
C LYS A 191 -20.65 -5.16 5.46
#